data_AF-A0A2Z7DGW1-F1
#
_entry.id   AF-A0A2Z7DGW1-F1
#
_cell.length_a   1.000
_cell.length_b   1.000
_cell.length_c   1.000
_cell.angle_alpha   90.00
_cell.angle_beta   90.00
_cell.angle_gamma   90.00
#
_symmetry.space_group_name_H-M   'P 1'
#
loop_
_entity.id
_entity.type
_entity.pdbx_description
1 polymer ?
#
loop_
_entity_poly.entity_id
_entity_poly.type
_entity_poly.pdbx_seq_one_letter_code
_entity_poly.pdbx_strand_id
1 'polypeptide(L)'
;MAQLLECLVDQSSLGNGQSTGRLVSCKDPQERFRQQCPQEFSGGMPVLDYILKFERGCYFVPLTGRDVEEKLRHFVDGLRPTLKHDVRLAEPTDYRAAVNKDQRSEQDWKETDEERQSKRWKEIDEERQAFQNKDRRQSKRPNNNQQMS
;
A
#
# COMPACT_ATOMS: atom_id res chain seq x y z
N MET A 1 -36.08 -13.91 -33.11
CA MET A 1 -35.20 -15.03 -33.46
C MET A 1 -34.41 -14.64 -34.70
N ALA A 2 -33.08 -14.61 -34.57
CA ALA A 2 -32.08 -14.44 -35.64
C ALA A 2 -32.09 -13.12 -36.44
N GLN A 3 -31.36 -12.12 -35.95
CA GLN A 3 -30.48 -11.33 -36.82
C GLN A 3 -29.07 -11.57 -36.29
N LEU A 4 -28.59 -12.77 -36.60
CA LEU A 4 -27.28 -13.30 -36.31
C LEU A 4 -26.63 -13.52 -37.67
N LEU A 5 -25.38 -13.03 -37.79
CA LEU A 5 -24.38 -13.40 -38.81
C LEU A 5 -24.64 -12.75 -40.17
N GLU A 6 -23.69 -12.21 -40.91
CA GLU A 6 -22.24 -12.08 -40.84
C GLU A 6 -21.90 -11.18 -42.06
N CYS A 7 -20.62 -10.85 -42.25
CA CYS A 7 -20.07 -10.37 -43.52
C CYS A 7 -20.31 -8.91 -43.90
N LEU A 8 -19.40 -8.04 -43.45
CA LEU A 8 -18.59 -7.28 -44.41
C LEU A 8 -17.23 -6.97 -43.78
N VAL A 9 -16.40 -8.01 -43.81
CA VAL A 9 -14.94 -7.91 -43.93
C VAL A 9 -14.59 -7.12 -45.19
N ASP A 10 -13.50 -6.36 -45.09
CA ASP A 10 -12.73 -5.69 -46.15
C ASP A 10 -13.27 -4.38 -46.74
N GLN A 11 -12.69 -3.25 -46.30
CA GLN A 11 -11.75 -2.47 -47.13
C GLN A 11 -11.32 -1.15 -46.50
N SER A 12 -9.99 -0.92 -46.49
CA SER A 12 -9.35 0.36 -46.86
C SER A 12 -9.57 1.57 -45.94
N SER A 13 -8.60 2.36 -45.49
CA SER A 13 -7.34 2.78 -46.09
C SER A 13 -6.54 3.59 -45.06
N LEU A 14 -5.24 3.71 -45.28
CA LEU A 14 -4.34 4.65 -44.62
C LEU A 14 -4.94 6.07 -44.53
N GLY A 15 -4.88 6.68 -43.35
CA GLY A 15 -5.31 8.06 -43.15
C GLY A 15 -4.86 8.62 -41.81
N ASN A 16 -3.67 9.22 -41.80
CA ASN A 16 -3.18 10.09 -40.75
C ASN A 16 -4.22 11.19 -40.43
N GLY A 17 -4.67 11.29 -39.18
CA GLY A 17 -5.65 12.30 -38.78
C GLY A 17 -5.93 12.26 -37.28
N GLN A 18 -5.41 13.26 -36.57
CA GLN A 18 -5.67 13.52 -35.17
C GLN A 18 -7.18 13.48 -34.87
N SER A 19 -7.59 12.57 -33.98
CA SER A 19 -8.81 12.79 -33.20
C SER A 19 -8.49 12.58 -31.73
N THR A 20 -8.47 13.72 -31.03
CA THR A 20 -8.57 13.81 -29.56
C THR A 20 -9.97 13.34 -29.17
N GLY A 21 -10.20 12.04 -29.28
CA GLY A 21 -11.39 11.34 -28.82
C GLY A 21 -10.98 10.47 -27.65
N ARG A 22 -11.36 10.87 -26.44
CA ARG A 22 -11.15 10.12 -25.21
C ARG A 22 -11.88 8.77 -25.37
N LEU A 23 -11.17 7.75 -25.86
CA LEU A 23 -11.66 6.39 -25.94
C LEU A 23 -12.08 6.00 -24.52
N VAL A 24 -13.38 5.97 -24.27
CA VAL A 24 -13.95 5.21 -23.17
C VAL A 24 -13.53 3.79 -23.48
N SER A 25 -12.42 3.40 -22.85
CA SER A 25 -11.74 2.15 -23.11
C SER A 25 -12.76 1.04 -22.99
N CYS A 26 -12.99 0.29 -24.06
CA CYS A 26 -13.76 -0.96 -24.10
C CYS A 26 -13.12 -2.06 -23.22
N LYS A 27 -12.38 -1.68 -22.18
CA LYS A 27 -11.86 -2.57 -21.17
C LYS A 27 -13.05 -3.19 -20.49
N ASP A 28 -13.10 -4.50 -20.62
CA ASP A 28 -13.94 -5.39 -19.85
C ASP A 28 -13.96 -4.92 -18.37
N PRO A 29 -15.13 -4.92 -17.70
CA PRO A 29 -15.24 -4.51 -16.31
C PRO A 29 -14.25 -5.21 -15.37
N GLN A 30 -13.86 -6.46 -15.68
CA GLN A 30 -12.86 -7.20 -14.93
C GLN A 30 -11.44 -6.66 -15.20
N GLU A 31 -11.07 -6.33 -16.44
CA GLU A 31 -9.83 -5.60 -16.77
C GLU A 31 -9.75 -4.23 -16.09
N ARG A 32 -10.87 -3.50 -15.99
CA ARG A 32 -10.90 -2.22 -15.25
C ARG A 32 -10.66 -2.42 -13.77
N PHE A 33 -11.26 -3.45 -13.17
CA PHE A 33 -11.01 -3.81 -11.78
C PHE A 33 -9.56 -4.22 -11.56
N ARG A 34 -8.98 -5.02 -12.46
CA ARG A 34 -7.56 -5.43 -12.44
C ARG A 34 -6.59 -4.24 -12.48
N GLN A 35 -6.95 -3.16 -13.18
CA GLN A 35 -6.11 -1.97 -13.27
C GLN A 35 -6.31 -1.00 -12.11
N GLN A 36 -7.53 -0.89 -11.57
CA GLN A 36 -7.82 -0.04 -10.41
C GLN A 36 -7.37 -0.65 -9.08
N CYS A 37 -7.46 -1.98 -8.91
CA CYS A 37 -7.15 -2.64 -7.64
C CYS A 37 -5.68 -2.61 -7.18
N PRO A 38 -4.67 -2.51 -8.05
CA PRO A 38 -3.29 -2.31 -7.60
C PRO A 38 -2.94 -0.83 -7.39
N GLN A 39 -3.61 0.07 -8.13
CA GLN A 39 -3.23 1.48 -8.20
C GLN A 39 -3.88 2.32 -7.09
N GLU A 40 -5.14 2.04 -6.74
CA GLU A 40 -5.93 2.82 -5.76
C GLU A 40 -5.55 2.54 -4.29
N PHE A 41 -4.77 1.48 -4.04
CA PHE A 41 -4.42 1.03 -2.68
C PHE A 41 -2.97 1.34 -2.31
N SER A 42 -2.30 2.12 -3.16
CA SER A 42 -0.99 2.67 -2.88
C SER A 42 -1.10 3.80 -1.84
N GLY A 43 -0.62 3.54 -0.61
CA GLY A 43 0.01 4.59 0.20
C GLY A 43 -0.69 5.12 1.45
N GLY A 44 -1.62 4.38 2.09
CA GLY A 44 -2.12 4.82 3.40
C GLY A 44 -3.36 4.11 3.95
N MET A 45 -4.09 3.38 3.11
CA MET A 45 -5.32 2.70 3.53
C MET A 45 -5.07 1.51 4.46
N PRO A 46 -5.71 1.41 5.63
CA PRO A 46 -5.62 0.23 6.50
C PRO A 46 -6.00 -1.05 5.74
N VAL A 47 -5.39 -2.19 6.09
CA VAL A 47 -5.72 -3.50 5.51
C VAL A 47 -7.22 -3.80 5.61
N LEU A 48 -7.86 -3.43 6.71
CA LEU A 48 -9.29 -3.65 6.90
C LEU A 48 -10.14 -2.91 5.85
N ASP A 49 -9.81 -1.66 5.58
CA ASP A 49 -10.50 -0.84 4.58
C ASP A 49 -10.25 -1.39 3.16
N TYR A 50 -9.04 -1.93 2.93
CA TYR A 50 -8.73 -2.64 1.69
C TYR A 50 -9.62 -3.86 1.50
N ILE A 51 -9.71 -4.74 2.50
CA ILE A 51 -10.54 -5.95 2.46
C ILE A 51 -11.99 -5.60 2.13
N LEU A 52 -12.58 -4.63 2.83
CA LEU A 52 -13.97 -4.22 2.61
C LEU A 52 -14.21 -3.69 1.19
N LYS A 53 -13.29 -2.87 0.66
CA LYS A 53 -13.38 -2.39 -0.71
C LYS A 53 -13.19 -3.51 -1.74
N PHE A 54 -12.28 -4.44 -1.47
CA PHE A 54 -12.03 -5.59 -2.31
C PHE A 54 -13.27 -6.50 -2.39
N GLU A 55 -13.90 -6.80 -1.26
CA GLU A 55 -15.13 -7.59 -1.22
C GLU A 55 -16.29 -6.89 -1.93
N ARG A 56 -16.44 -5.57 -1.74
CA ARG A 56 -17.40 -4.77 -2.50
C ARG A 56 -17.12 -4.83 -4.00
N GLY A 57 -15.85 -4.82 -4.42
CA GLY A 57 -15.45 -4.99 -5.81
C GLY A 57 -15.82 -6.35 -6.39
N CYS A 58 -15.68 -7.43 -5.60
CA CYS A 58 -16.07 -8.78 -6.00
C CYS A 58 -17.57 -8.89 -6.31
N TYR A 59 -18.42 -8.05 -5.70
CA TYR A 59 -19.84 -7.98 -6.04
C TYR A 59 -20.09 -7.44 -7.45
N PHE A 60 -19.32 -6.43 -7.87
CA PHE A 60 -19.46 -5.81 -9.20
C PHE A 60 -18.75 -6.57 -10.31
N VAL A 61 -17.82 -7.47 -9.97
CA VAL A 61 -17.10 -8.35 -10.91
C VAL A 61 -17.29 -9.82 -10.51
N PRO A 62 -18.40 -10.46 -10.91
CA PRO A 62 -18.79 -11.77 -10.40
C PRO A 62 -17.82 -12.90 -10.72
N LEU A 63 -17.01 -12.80 -11.79
CA LEU A 63 -16.01 -13.82 -12.12
C LEU A 63 -14.90 -13.86 -11.06
N THR A 64 -14.38 -12.70 -10.67
CA THR A 64 -13.37 -12.56 -9.61
C THR A 64 -13.87 -12.99 -8.22
N GLY A 65 -15.18 -12.91 -7.97
CA GLY A 65 -15.78 -13.34 -6.71
C GLY A 65 -16.16 -14.82 -6.64
N ARG A 66 -16.37 -15.49 -7.79
CA ARG A 66 -16.84 -16.89 -7.86
C ARG A 66 -15.71 -17.90 -7.83
N ASP A 67 -14.60 -17.60 -8.50
CA ASP A 67 -13.44 -18.48 -8.48
C ASP A 67 -12.51 -18.12 -7.31
N VAL A 68 -12.28 -19.09 -6.42
CA VAL A 68 -11.53 -18.86 -5.17
C VAL A 68 -10.05 -18.57 -5.43
N GLU A 69 -9.49 -19.14 -6.49
CA GLU A 69 -8.09 -18.96 -6.87
C GLU A 69 -7.88 -17.59 -7.53
N GLU A 70 -8.78 -17.19 -8.43
CA GLU A 70 -8.80 -15.82 -8.95
C GLU A 70 -9.01 -14.81 -7.84
N LYS A 71 -9.96 -15.02 -6.92
CA LYS A 71 -10.18 -14.13 -5.79
C LYS A 71 -8.91 -13.94 -4.97
N LEU A 72 -8.22 -15.04 -4.65
CA LEU A 72 -6.95 -15.02 -3.94
C LEU A 72 -5.87 -14.27 -4.74
N ARG A 73 -5.65 -14.61 -6.02
CA ARG A 73 -4.64 -13.97 -6.86
C ARG A 73 -4.87 -12.46 -6.95
N HIS A 74 -6.11 -12.03 -7.20
CA HIS A 74 -6.45 -10.61 -7.30
C HIS A 74 -6.32 -9.88 -5.96
N PHE A 75 -6.64 -10.54 -4.84
CA PHE A 75 -6.40 -9.97 -3.51
C PHE A 75 -4.90 -9.73 -3.29
N VAL A 76 -4.08 -10.76 -3.47
CA VAL A 76 -2.62 -10.64 -3.27
C VAL A 76 -2.00 -9.62 -4.23
N ASP A 77 -2.51 -9.53 -5.46
CA ASP A 77 -1.99 -8.59 -6.44
C ASP A 77 -2.34 -7.13 -6.18
N GLY A 78 -3.50 -6.87 -5.56
CA GLY A 78 -3.94 -5.54 -5.16
C GLY A 78 -3.33 -5.03 -3.85
N LEU A 79 -2.62 -5.89 -3.11
CA LEU A 79 -1.92 -5.47 -1.89
C LEU A 79 -0.80 -4.46 -2.19
N ARG A 80 -0.60 -3.54 -1.26
CA ARG A 80 0.56 -2.64 -1.28
C ARG A 80 1.87 -3.46 -1.30
N PRO A 81 2.94 -3.00 -1.96
CA PRO A 81 4.17 -3.78 -2.14
C PRO A 81 4.75 -4.38 -0.85
N THR A 82 4.72 -3.60 0.24
CA THR A 82 5.22 -4.02 1.55
C THR A 82 4.51 -5.27 2.08
N LEU A 83 3.17 -5.26 2.09
CA LEU A 83 2.37 -6.38 2.59
C LEU A 83 2.28 -7.51 1.57
N LYS A 84 2.22 -7.17 0.28
CA LYS A 84 2.22 -8.12 -0.83
C LYS A 84 3.40 -9.08 -0.76
N HIS A 85 4.59 -8.59 -0.44
CA HIS A 85 5.77 -9.42 -0.28
C HIS A 85 5.60 -10.44 0.86
N ASP A 86 5.20 -9.99 2.05
CA ASP A 86 5.06 -10.86 3.23
C ASP A 86 3.93 -11.89 3.09
N VAL A 87 2.84 -11.51 2.42
CA VAL A 87 1.75 -12.42 2.12
C VAL A 87 2.18 -13.46 1.08
N ARG A 88 2.94 -13.07 0.04
CA ARG A 88 3.46 -14.02 -0.95
C ARG A 88 4.44 -15.03 -0.34
N LEU A 89 5.29 -14.60 0.59
CA LEU A 89 6.21 -15.50 1.30
C LEU A 89 5.49 -16.59 2.12
N ALA A 90 4.26 -16.32 2.57
CA ALA A 90 3.48 -17.28 3.34
C ALA A 90 2.76 -18.32 2.47
N GLU A 91 2.86 -18.21 1.13
CA GLU A 91 2.24 -19.10 0.15
C GLU A 91 0.79 -19.47 0.50
N PRO A 92 -0.11 -18.47 0.67
CA PRO A 92 -1.48 -18.73 1.08
C PRO A 92 -2.18 -19.57 0.01
N THR A 93 -2.84 -20.64 0.45
CA THR A 93 -3.63 -21.53 -0.42
C THR A 93 -5.01 -20.99 -0.72
N ASP A 94 -5.53 -20.13 0.15
CA ASP A 94 -6.91 -19.64 0.11
C ASP A 94 -7.00 -18.17 0.48
N TYR A 95 -8.04 -17.49 -0.01
CA TYR A 95 -8.32 -16.07 0.29
C TYR A 95 -8.27 -15.76 1.79
N ARG A 96 -8.87 -16.61 2.62
CA ARG A 96 -8.88 -16.42 4.09
C ARG A 96 -7.46 -16.46 4.67
N ALA A 97 -6.61 -17.34 4.18
CA ALA A 97 -5.22 -17.45 4.64
C ALA A 97 -4.44 -16.18 4.29
N ALA A 98 -4.65 -15.67 3.07
CA ALA A 98 -4.05 -14.40 2.63
C ALA A 98 -4.51 -13.22 3.50
N VAL A 99 -5.82 -13.09 3.77
CA VAL A 99 -6.38 -12.03 4.63
C VAL A 99 -5.80 -12.10 6.05
N ASN A 100 -5.76 -13.29 6.66
CA ASN A 100 -5.20 -13.46 8.00
C ASN A 100 -3.72 -13.08 8.06
N LYS A 101 -2.95 -13.43 7.02
CA LYS A 101 -1.53 -13.08 6.95
C LYS A 101 -1.34 -11.59 6.73
N ASP A 102 -2.12 -10.98 5.84
CA ASP A 102 -2.09 -9.55 5.54
C ASP A 102 -2.32 -8.69 6.80
N GLN A 103 -3.33 -9.05 7.60
CA GLN A 103 -3.62 -8.38 8.86
C GLN A 103 -2.47 -8.49 9.88
N ARG A 104 -1.85 -9.67 9.99
CA ARG A 104 -0.69 -9.87 10.88
C ARG A 104 0.49 -9.04 10.42
N SER A 105 0.80 -9.07 9.12
CA SER A 105 1.88 -8.26 8.58
C SER A 105 1.65 -6.77 8.83
N GLU A 106 0.43 -6.25 8.68
CA GLU A 106 0.15 -4.83 9.01
C GLU A 106 0.41 -4.51 10.49
N GLN A 107 0.07 -5.41 11.41
CA GLN A 107 0.38 -5.25 12.83
C GLN A 107 1.90 -5.25 13.09
N ASP A 108 2.62 -6.23 12.52
CA ASP A 108 4.07 -6.35 12.65
C ASP A 108 4.79 -5.08 12.11
N TRP A 109 4.31 -4.54 10.99
CA TRP A 109 4.83 -3.30 10.42
C TRP A 109 4.55 -2.09 11.29
N LYS A 110 3.38 -2.00 11.91
CA LYS A 110 3.06 -0.92 12.87
C LYS A 110 3.96 -0.96 14.09
N GLU A 111 4.16 -2.14 14.69
CA GLU A 111 5.05 -2.29 15.83
C GLU A 111 6.49 -1.91 15.47
N THR A 112 6.96 -2.36 14.30
CA THR A 112 8.32 -2.04 13.83
C THR A 112 8.48 -0.54 13.54
N ASP A 113 7.49 0.11 12.93
CA ASP A 113 7.54 1.55 12.66
C ASP A 113 7.51 2.36 13.98
N GLU A 114 6.62 2.00 14.90
CA GLU A 114 6.53 2.61 16.23
C GLU A 114 7.83 2.46 17.02
N GLU A 115 8.48 1.29 16.98
CA GLU A 115 9.78 1.08 17.61
C GLU A 115 10.87 1.99 17.01
N ARG A 116 10.91 2.11 15.68
CA ARG A 116 11.84 3.03 14.99
C ARG A 116 11.60 4.48 15.38
N GLN A 117 10.33 4.91 15.42
CA GLN A 117 9.98 6.27 15.87
C GLN A 117 10.35 6.48 17.34
N SER A 118 10.09 5.50 18.21
CA SER A 118 10.44 5.58 19.63
C SER A 118 11.94 5.72 19.86
N LYS A 119 12.77 4.94 19.14
CA LYS A 119 14.24 5.06 19.19
C LYS A 119 14.70 6.45 18.76
N ARG A 120 14.15 6.95 17.66
CA ARG A 120 14.46 8.30 17.16
C ARG A 120 14.08 9.40 18.16
N TRP A 121 12.91 9.31 18.80
CA TRP A 121 12.49 10.26 19.82
C TRP A 121 13.35 10.21 21.08
N LYS A 122 13.78 9.01 21.50
CA LYS A 122 14.69 8.84 22.63
C LYS A 122 16.05 9.47 22.36
N GLU A 123 16.61 9.27 21.16
CA GLU A 123 17.90 9.86 20.77
C GLU A 123 17.84 11.40 20.76
N ILE A 124 16.74 11.97 20.23
CA ILE A 124 16.51 13.43 20.26
C ILE A 124 16.38 13.96 21.69
N ASP A 125 15.69 13.25 22.57
CA ASP A 125 15.54 13.67 23.97
C ASP A 125 16.88 13.58 24.73
N GLU A 126 17.64 12.51 24.52
CA GLU A 126 18.96 12.32 25.12
C GLU A 126 19.94 13.40 24.66
N GLU A 127 19.93 13.76 23.37
CA GLU A 127 20.73 14.88 22.84
C GLU A 127 20.33 16.22 23.47
N ARG A 128 19.02 16.48 23.63
CA ARG A 128 18.50 17.67 24.33
C ARG A 128 18.96 17.74 25.78
N GLN A 129 18.90 16.63 26.51
CA GLN A 129 19.34 16.55 27.90
C GLN A 129 20.87 16.72 28.01
N ALA A 130 21.64 16.12 27.11
CA ALA A 130 23.09 16.26 27.05
C ALA A 130 23.50 17.72 26.81
N PHE A 131 22.81 18.41 25.90
CA PHE A 131 23.02 19.84 25.64
C PHE A 131 22.78 20.70 26.89
N GLN A 132 21.63 20.53 27.57
CA GLN A 132 21.33 21.26 28.81
C GLN A 132 22.32 20.96 29.95
N ASN A 133 22.75 19.71 30.09
CA ASN A 133 23.71 19.33 31.13
C ASN A 133 25.11 19.90 30.88
N LYS A 134 25.48 20.18 29.62
CA LYS A 134 26.78 20.76 29.26
C LYS A 134 26.89 22.22 29.73
N ASP A 135 25.82 23.00 29.56
CA ASP A 135 25.75 24.37 30.09
C ASP A 135 25.83 24.40 31.62
N ARG A 136 25.16 23.45 32.29
CA ARG A 136 25.18 23.35 33.75
C ARG A 136 26.55 22.98 34.34
N ARG A 137 27.39 22.23 33.61
CA ARG A 137 28.75 21.87 34.04
C ARG A 137 29.74 23.02 33.88
N GLN A 138 29.57 23.89 32.89
CA GLN A 138 30.44 25.06 32.71
C GLN A 138 30.16 26.17 33.73
N SER A 139 28.93 26.27 34.24
CA SER A 139 28.56 27.28 35.26
C SER A 139 29.13 26.99 36.66
N LYS A 140 29.55 25.75 36.95
CA LYS A 140 30.18 25.37 38.22
C LYS A 140 31.71 25.38 38.12
N ARG A 141 32.31 26.56 37.92
CA ARG A 141 33.72 26.77 38.28
C ARG A 141 33.80 27.11 39.77
N PRO A 142 34.56 26.38 40.61
CA PRO A 142 34.77 26.77 42.00
C PRO A 142 35.58 28.07 42.04
N ASN A 143 34.99 29.11 42.64
CA ASN A 143 35.63 30.38 42.90
C ASN A 143 36.63 30.18 44.06
N ASN A 144 37.89 29.85 43.73
CA ASN A 144 38.97 29.81 44.72
C ASN A 144 39.57 31.21 44.89
N ASN A 145 38.92 32.04 45.70
CA ASN A 145 39.57 33.18 46.33
C ASN A 145 40.15 32.72 47.68
N GLN A 146 41.39 32.25 47.67
CA GLN A 146 42.18 32.16 48.89
C GLN A 146 42.78 33.54 49.17
N GLN A 147 42.24 34.22 50.18
CA GLN A 147 42.86 35.37 50.81
C GLN A 147 44.08 34.86 51.60
N MET A 148 45.29 35.24 51.19
CA MET A 148 46.44 35.24 52.09
C MET A 148 46.44 36.57 52.84
N SER A 149 46.42 36.47 54.16
CA SER A 149 46.52 37.56 55.11
C SER A 149 47.93 37.62 55.71
#